data_AF-A0A5C6QI01-F1
#
_entry.id   AF-A0A5C6QI01-F1
#
_cell.length_a   1.000
_cell.length_b   1.000
_cell.length_c   1.000
_cell.angle_alpha   90.00
_cell.angle_beta   90.00
_cell.angle_gamma   90.00
#
_symmetry.space_group_name_H-M   'P 1'
#
loop_
_entity.id
_entity.type
_entity.pdbx_description
1 polymer ?
#
loop_
_entity_poly.entity_id
_entity_poly.type
_entity_poly.pdbx_seq_one_letter_code
_entity_poly.pdbx_strand_id
1 'polypeptide(L)' 'MTNTNEQTFCNCFGCDRGILVGEKVHSLTYTYEEISTPSMVSPIYAEGLGTWCDSCFSKLKKDKNYQVPCEHIPDQTE' A
#
# COMPACT_ATOMS: atom_id res chain seq x y z
N MET A 1 -15.22 29.25 3.86
CA MET A 1 -13.79 28.97 4.13
C MET A 1 -13.29 28.04 3.05
N THR A 2 -12.72 28.59 1.99
CA THR A 2 -12.06 27.81 0.93
C THR A 2 -10.60 27.67 1.34
N ASN A 3 -10.25 26.57 2.00
CA ASN A 3 -8.89 26.33 2.46
C ASN A 3 -8.00 25.95 1.28
N THR A 4 -6.87 26.63 1.24
CA THR A 4 -5.78 26.57 0.27
C THR A 4 -5.21 25.15 0.10
N ASN A 5 -5.17 24.70 -1.16
CA ASN A 5 -4.45 23.53 -1.70
C ASN A 5 -4.92 22.14 -1.27
N GLU A 6 -6.09 21.71 -1.74
CA GLU A 6 -6.48 20.29 -1.79
C GLU A 6 -5.66 19.55 -2.86
N GLN A 7 -4.36 19.41 -2.63
CA GLN A 7 -3.50 18.61 -3.50
C GLN A 7 -3.85 17.13 -3.30
N THR A 8 -4.19 16.45 -4.38
CA THR A 8 -4.36 15.00 -4.37
C THR A 8 -2.98 14.35 -4.32
N PHE A 9 -2.77 13.44 -3.36
CA PHE A 9 -1.57 12.63 -3.24
C PHE A 9 -1.60 11.45 -4.23
N CYS A 10 -2.67 10.66 -4.18
CA CYS A 10 -2.93 9.56 -5.10
C CYS A 10 -4.44 9.27 -5.16
N ASN A 11 -4.84 8.33 -6.02
CA ASN A 11 -6.20 7.82 -6.00
C ASN A 11 -6.29 6.58 -5.11
N CYS A 12 -7.41 6.47 -4.37
CA CYS A 12 -7.71 5.30 -3.55
C CYS A 12 -7.87 4.07 -4.43
N PHE A 13 -7.07 3.03 -4.20
CA PHE A 13 -7.05 1.82 -5.01
C PHE A 13 -8.38 1.05 -5.04
N GLY A 14 -9.25 1.25 -4.03
CA GLY A 14 -10.55 0.58 -3.95
C GLY A 14 -11.75 1.34 -4.53
N CYS A 15 -11.62 2.63 -4.83
CA CYS A 15 -12.75 3.43 -5.32
C CYS A 15 -12.37 4.61 -6.23
N ASP A 16 -11.10 4.72 -6.60
CA ASP A 16 -10.51 5.74 -7.47
C ASP A 16 -10.68 7.20 -7.03
N ARG A 17 -11.28 7.46 -5.87
CA ARG A 17 -11.36 8.83 -5.33
C ARG A 17 -9.97 9.38 -5.06
N GLY A 18 -9.77 10.67 -5.32
CA GLY A 18 -8.58 11.37 -4.86
C GLY A 18 -8.45 11.31 -3.34
N ILE A 19 -7.27 10.95 -2.87
CA ILE A 19 -6.82 11.06 -1.47
C ILE A 19 -6.05 12.36 -1.34
N LEU A 20 -6.51 13.25 -0.47
CA LEU A 20 -5.89 14.56 -0.29
C LEU A 20 -4.69 14.48 0.67
N VAL A 21 -3.72 15.38 0.48
CA VAL A 21 -2.61 15.56 1.43
C VAL A 21 -3.15 15.87 2.82
N GLY A 22 -2.70 15.12 3.83
CA GLY A 22 -3.15 15.23 5.22
C GLY A 22 -4.28 14.25 5.61
N GLU A 23 -4.89 13.55 4.65
CA GLU A 23 -5.79 12.44 4.98
C GLU A 23 -5.04 11.25 5.61
N LYS A 24 -5.71 10.55 6.52
CA LYS A 24 -5.24 9.27 7.05
C LYS A 24 -5.63 8.15 6.09
N VAL A 25 -4.68 7.28 5.78
CA VAL A 25 -4.85 6.19 4.81
C VAL A 25 -4.27 4.89 5.36
N HIS A 26 -4.62 3.79 4.68
CA HIS A 26 -3.97 2.50 4.87
C HIS A 26 -3.24 2.14 3.58
N SER A 27 -2.00 1.68 3.68
CA SER A 27 -1.23 1.18 2.55
C SER A 27 -0.84 -0.26 2.78
N LEU A 28 -0.73 -1.02 1.69
CA LEU A 28 -0.09 -2.33 1.68
C LEU A 28 1.21 -2.21 0.92
N THR A 29 2.26 -2.74 1.51
CA THR A 29 3.61 -2.77 0.94
C THR A 29 4.08 -4.21 0.97
N TYR A 30 4.64 -4.68 -0.14
CA TYR A 30 5.42 -5.91 -0.17
C TYR A 30 6.88 -5.57 0.15
N THR A 31 7.49 -6.30 1.07
CA THR A 31 8.94 -6.26 1.28
C THR A 31 9.51 -7.66 1.13
N TYR A 32 10.67 -7.73 0.49
CA TYR A 32 11.51 -8.92 0.46
C TYR A 32 12.82 -8.60 1.16
N GLU A 33 13.18 -9.45 2.12
CA GLU A 33 14.18 -9.14 3.13
C GLU A 33 15.05 -10.37 3.38
N GLU A 34 16.32 -10.14 3.70
CA GLU A 34 17.26 -11.18 4.14
C GLU A 34 17.56 -11.01 5.64
N ILE A 35 17.52 -12.13 6.37
CA ILE A 35 18.01 -12.17 7.74
C ILE A 35 19.53 -12.40 7.69
N SER A 36 20.28 -11.31 7.70
CA SER A 36 21.74 -11.34 7.53
C SER A 36 22.49 -11.75 8.81
N THR A 37 21.89 -11.53 9.99
CA THR A 37 22.42 -11.99 11.29
C THR A 37 21.26 -12.29 12.27
N PRO A 38 21.50 -12.94 13.43
CA PRO A 38 20.45 -13.22 14.42
C PRO A 38 19.70 -11.98 14.96
N SER A 39 20.23 -10.78 14.77
CA SER A 39 19.63 -9.53 15.26
C SER A 39 19.43 -8.49 14.15
N MET A 40 19.55 -8.86 12.88
CA MET A 40 19.47 -7.92 11.76
C MET A 40 18.68 -8.51 10.60
N VAL A 41 17.73 -7.71 10.11
CA VAL A 41 16.99 -7.94 8.88
C VAL A 41 17.36 -6.82 7.91
N SER A 42 17.73 -7.18 6.69
CA SER A 42 18.18 -6.27 5.65
C SER A 42 17.18 -6.31 4.48
N PRO A 43 16.59 -5.18 4.08
CA PRO A 43 15.66 -5.17 2.96
C PRO A 43 16.42 -5.35 1.65
N ILE A 44 15.97 -6.29 0.82
CA ILE A 44 16.45 -6.51 -0.54
C ILE A 44 15.57 -5.74 -1.54
N TYR A 45 14.25 -5.74 -1.32
CA TYR A 45 13.28 -5.10 -2.20
C TYR A 45 12.05 -4.62 -1.41
N ALA A 46 11.42 -3.53 -1.88
CA ALA A 46 10.16 -3.04 -1.35
C ALA A 46 9.32 -2.38 -2.45
N GLU A 47 8.02 -2.66 -2.44
CA GLU A 47 7.05 -2.10 -3.39
C GLU A 47 5.73 -1.77 -2.69
N GLY A 48 5.17 -0.60 -3.00
CA GLY A 48 3.82 -0.23 -2.58
C GLY A 48 2.77 -0.88 -3.47
N LEU A 49 1.97 -1.79 -2.91
CA LEU A 49 0.92 -2.52 -3.64
C LEU A 49 -0.38 -1.72 -3.75
N GLY A 50 -0.54 -0.67 -2.94
CA GLY A 50 -1.69 0.23 -3.04
C GLY A 50 -1.92 1.06 -1.79
N THR A 51 -2.75 2.09 -1.94
CA THR A 51 -3.22 2.96 -0.84
C THR A 51 -4.74 3.05 -0.87
N TRP A 52 -5.38 2.85 0.28
CA TRP A 52 -6.82 2.87 0.45
C TRP A 52 -7.24 3.91 1.48
N CYS A 53 -8.40 4.50 1.26
CA CYS A 53 -9.11 5.19 2.34
C CYS A 53 -9.69 4.20 3.35
N ASP A 54 -10.01 4.68 4.55
CA ASP A 54 -10.44 3.87 5.69
C ASP A 54 -11.65 2.97 5.40
N SER A 55 -12.64 3.49 4.66
CA SER A 55 -13.85 2.74 4.29
C SER A 55 -13.55 1.60 3.30
N CYS A 56 -12.67 1.84 2.33
CA CYS A 56 -12.28 0.82 1.35
C CYS A 56 -11.38 -0.24 2.00
N PHE A 57 -10.44 0.15 2.84
CA PHE A 57 -9.59 -0.80 3.55
C PHE A 57 -10.39 -1.67 4.54
N SER A 58 -11.41 -1.11 5.18
CA SER A 58 -12.32 -1.89 6.04
C SER A 58 -13.12 -2.95 5.27
N LYS A 59 -13.45 -2.69 4.00
CA LYS A 59 -14.07 -3.70 3.11
C LYS A 59 -13.04 -4.74 2.71
N LEU A 60 -11.83 -4.30 2.35
CA LEU A 60 -10.69 -5.16 2.02
C LEU A 60 -10.43 -6.22 3.10
N LYS A 61 -10.33 -5.81 4.36
CA LYS A 61 -10.11 -6.71 5.50
C LYS A 61 -11.18 -7.79 5.66
N LYS A 62 -12.41 -7.54 5.19
CA LYS A 62 -13.54 -8.47 5.31
C LYS A 62 -13.66 -9.36 4.08
N ASP A 63 -13.07 -8.96 2.97
CA ASP A 63 -13.09 -9.73 1.74
C ASP A 63 -12.03 -10.84 1.81
N LYS A 64 -12.49 -12.07 2.04
CA LYS A 64 -11.63 -13.26 2.10
C LYS A 64 -11.08 -13.68 0.74
N ASN A 65 -11.63 -13.14 -0.34
CA ASN A 65 -11.26 -13.49 -1.71
C ASN A 65 -10.39 -12.41 -2.36
N TYR A 66 -10.16 -11.28 -1.69
CA TYR A 66 -9.34 -10.23 -2.24
C TYR A 66 -7.89 -10.71 -2.38
N GLN A 67 -7.41 -10.73 -3.63
CA GLN A 67 -6.01 -10.97 -3.94
C GLN A 67 -5.35 -9.62 -4.15
N VAL A 68 -4.30 -9.35 -3.36
CA VAL A 68 -3.50 -8.16 -3.57
C VAL A 68 -2.80 -8.32 -4.92
N PRO A 69 -2.92 -7.34 -5.84
CA PRO A 69 -2.27 -7.43 -7.14
C PRO A 69 -0.75 -7.36 -6.95
N CYS A 70 -0.09 -8.51 -7.11
CA CYS A 70 1.34 -8.70 -6.94
C CYS A 70 2.09 -8.80 -8.28
N GLU A 71 1.51 -8.26 -9.36
CA GLU A 71 1.91 -8.51 -10.76
C GLU A 71 3.35 -8.08 -11.09
N HIS A 72 3.94 -7.18 -10.29
CA HIS A 72 5.28 -6.63 -10.50
C HIS A 72 6.34 -7.22 -9.57
N ILE A 73 5.97 -8.16 -8.69
CA ILE A 73 6.92 -8.83 -7.81
C ILE A 73 7.77 -9.77 -8.67
N PRO A 74 9.09 -9.55 -8.77
CA PRO A 74 9.96 -10.40 -9.57
C PRO A 74 9.89 -11.84 -9.04
N ASP A 75 9.72 -12.80 -9.96
CA ASP A 75 9.72 -14.23 -9.63
C ASP A 75 11.11 -14.58 -9.09
N GLN A 76 11.20 -14.90 -7.80
CA GLN A 76 12.48 -15.12 -7.13
C GLN A 76 12.98 -16.57 -7.23
N THR A 77 12.68 -17.22 -8.35
CA THR A 77 13.21 -18.55 -8.67
C THR A 77 14.55 -18.44 -9.38
N GLU A 78 15.60 -18.05 -8.65
CA GLU A 78 17.00 -18.35 -8.99
C GLU A 78 17.77 -18.82 -7.75
#